data_AF-A0A1B8P7A5-F1
#
_entry.id   AF-A0A1B8P7A5-F1
#
_cell.length_a   1.000
_cell.length_b   1.000
_cell.length_c   1.000
_cell.angle_alpha   90.00
_cell.angle_beta   90.00
_cell.angle_gamma   90.00
#
_symmetry.space_group_name_H-M   'P 1'
#
loop_
_entity.id
_entity.type
_entity.pdbx_description
1 polymer ?
#
loop_
_entity_poly.entity_id
_entity_poly.type
_entity_poly.pdbx_seq_one_letter_code
_entity_poly.pdbx_strand_id
1 'polypeptide(L)'
;MSLQEQTLRERRPWYRTVPDPMVLIFLILVATYVLTFFIPAGEFERVVRDGRTAVVPGSFHYLGDVAAIHPFDVFVAIPKGLISASQYLFIVFIAGGLFHILQKSGALENAIGVAVRRVGWRDAT
;
A
#
# COMPACT_ATOMS: atom_id res chain seq x y z
N MET A 1 -22.81 -21.82 47.65
CA MET A 1 -22.29 -20.45 47.41
C MET A 1 -21.24 -20.57 46.30
N SER A 2 -21.70 -20.55 45.04
CA SER A 2 -21.01 -21.16 43.89
C SER A 2 -21.16 -20.35 42.59
N LEU A 3 -21.31 -19.02 42.66
CA LEU A 3 -21.71 -18.20 41.50
C LEU A 3 -20.89 -16.91 41.30
N GLN A 4 -19.58 -16.90 41.63
CA GLN A 4 -18.75 -15.69 41.37
C GLN A 4 -17.44 -15.92 40.61
N GLU A 5 -17.00 -17.15 40.32
CA GLU A 5 -15.72 -17.36 39.64
C GLU A 5 -15.77 -17.39 38.10
N GLN A 6 -16.95 -17.29 37.47
CA GLN A 6 -17.07 -17.44 36.00
C GLN A 6 -17.12 -16.15 35.18
N THR A 7 -17.02 -14.96 35.78
CA THR A 7 -17.35 -13.70 35.08
C THR A 7 -16.19 -12.92 34.46
N LEU A 8 -14.93 -13.36 34.57
CA LEU A 8 -13.79 -12.67 33.95
C LEU A 8 -13.24 -13.44 32.74
N ARG A 9 -14.11 -13.69 31.76
CA ARG A 9 -13.68 -14.08 30.42
C ARG A 9 -13.04 -12.85 29.77
N GLU A 10 -11.71 -12.76 29.89
CA GLU A 10 -10.89 -11.69 29.33
C GLU A 10 -11.18 -11.55 27.82
N ARG A 11 -12.05 -10.60 27.45
CA ARG A 11 -12.28 -10.23 26.05
C ARG A 11 -11.02 -9.50 25.58
N ARG A 12 -10.02 -10.25 25.11
CA ARG A 12 -8.86 -9.66 24.46
C ARG A 12 -9.35 -8.79 23.29
N PRO A 13 -8.88 -7.54 23.19
CA PRO A 13 -9.37 -6.62 22.17
C PRO A 13 -8.94 -7.13 20.79
N TRP A 14 -9.89 -7.19 19.85
CA TRP A 14 -9.72 -7.66 18.47
C TRP A 14 -8.54 -6.97 17.72
N TYR A 15 -8.19 -5.75 18.10
CA TYR A 15 -7.07 -4.98 17.54
C TYR A 15 -5.68 -5.52 17.93
N ARG A 16 -5.55 -6.33 18.99
CA ARG A 16 -4.27 -6.94 19.40
C ARG A 16 -3.86 -8.15 18.54
N THR A 17 -4.68 -8.54 17.56
CA THR A 17 -4.46 -9.69 16.68
C THR A 17 -4.57 -9.30 15.21
N VAL A 18 -4.26 -8.03 14.87
CA VAL A 18 -4.09 -7.65 13.47
C VAL A 18 -2.83 -8.36 12.93
N PRO A 19 -2.94 -9.17 11.87
CA PRO A 19 -1.78 -9.79 11.26
C PRO A 19 -0.79 -8.74 10.78
N ASP A 20 0.49 -9.09 10.74
CA ASP A 20 1.52 -8.25 10.13
C ASP A 20 1.06 -7.78 8.73
N PRO A 21 1.32 -6.51 8.34
CA PRO A 21 0.89 -6.00 7.04
C PRO A 21 1.34 -6.85 5.84
N MET A 22 2.50 -7.51 5.91
CA MET A 22 2.94 -8.41 4.86
C MET A 22 2.06 -9.66 4.78
N VAL A 23 1.63 -10.20 5.92
CA VAL A 23 0.68 -11.32 5.99
C VAL A 23 -0.67 -10.91 5.41
N LEU A 24 -1.14 -9.69 5.73
CA LEU A 24 -2.38 -9.16 5.17
C LEU A 24 -2.32 -9.06 3.64
N ILE A 25 -1.24 -8.49 3.10
CA ILE A 25 -1.04 -8.37 1.65
C ILE A 25 -0.98 -9.75 1.00
N PHE A 26 -0.28 -10.71 1.61
CA PHE A 26 -0.21 -12.08 1.12
C PHE A 26 -1.59 -12.75 1.07
N LEU A 27 -2.40 -12.59 2.12
CA LEU A 27 -3.77 -13.11 2.15
C LEU A 27 -4.64 -12.51 1.04
N ILE A 28 -4.49 -11.21 0.78
CA ILE A 28 -5.20 -10.55 -0.33
C ILE A 28 -4.74 -11.13 -1.68
N LEU A 29 -3.44 -11.36 -1.89
CA LEU A 29 -2.93 -11.98 -3.11
C LEU A 29 -3.54 -13.38 -3.33
N VAL A 30 -3.53 -14.22 -2.30
CA VAL A 30 -4.14 -15.57 -2.37
C VAL A 30 -5.65 -15.46 -2.64
N ALA A 31 -6.36 -14.57 -1.96
CA ALA A 31 -7.79 -14.37 -2.17
C ALA A 31 -8.10 -13.94 -3.62
N THR A 32 -7.34 -12.98 -4.17
CA THR A 32 -7.50 -12.54 -5.56
C THR A 32 -7.18 -13.65 -6.56
N TYR A 33 -6.16 -14.48 -6.30
CA TYR A 33 -5.84 -15.64 -7.13
C TYR A 33 -7.00 -16.64 -7.21
N VAL A 34 -7.59 -16.98 -6.05
CA VAL A 34 -8.76 -17.86 -6.00
C VAL A 34 -9.93 -17.23 -6.75
N LEU A 35 -10.12 -15.92 -6.64
CA LEU A 35 -11.19 -15.20 -7.30
C LEU A 35 -11.09 -15.24 -8.83
N THR A 36 -9.88 -15.32 -9.39
CA THR A 36 -9.65 -15.42 -10.85
C THR A 36 -10.26 -16.69 -11.46
N PHE A 37 -10.50 -17.75 -10.68
CA PHE A 37 -11.19 -18.95 -11.19
C PHE A 37 -12.70 -18.77 -11.34
N PHE A 38 -13.29 -17.84 -10.58
CA PHE A 38 -14.73 -17.58 -10.62
C PHE A 38 -15.10 -16.45 -11.59
N ILE A 39 -14.19 -15.51 -11.83
CA ILE A 39 -14.44 -14.33 -12.65
C ILE A 39 -13.67 -14.44 -13.98
N PRO A 40 -14.35 -14.71 -15.12
CA PRO A 40 -13.69 -14.79 -16.42
C PRO A 40 -13.17 -13.42 -16.86
N ALA A 41 -12.04 -13.40 -17.56
CA ALA A 41 -11.52 -12.15 -18.10
C ALA A 41 -12.39 -11.66 -19.27
N GLY A 42 -12.61 -10.35 -19.34
CA GLY A 42 -13.31 -9.72 -20.44
C GLY A 42 -12.70 -8.36 -20.74
N GLU A 43 -12.88 -7.91 -21.98
CA GLU A 43 -12.36 -6.63 -22.43
C GLU A 43 -13.38 -5.83 -23.23
N PHE A 44 -13.19 -4.52 -23.24
CA PHE A 44 -13.91 -3.61 -24.13
C PHE A 44 -12.99 -3.24 -25.29
N GLU A 45 -13.56 -3.20 -26.48
CA GLU A 45 -12.86 -2.68 -27.64
C GLU A 45 -12.54 -1.18 -27.43
N ARG A 46 -11.28 -0.80 -27.69
CA ARG A 46 -10.80 0.57 -27.57
C ARG A 46 -10.40 1.10 -28.94
N VAL A 47 -10.92 2.27 -29.29
CA VAL A 47 -10.60 2.96 -30.55
C VAL A 47 -10.03 4.34 -30.25
N VAL A 48 -9.07 4.78 -31.07
CA VAL A 48 -8.56 6.15 -30.98
C VAL A 48 -9.52 7.07 -31.75
N ARG A 49 -10.23 7.93 -31.04
CA ARG A 49 -11.00 9.04 -31.62
C ARG A 49 -10.43 10.36 -31.11
N ASP A 50 -10.16 11.27 -32.03
CA ASP A 50 -9.71 12.64 -31.70
C ASP A 50 -8.50 12.70 -30.77
N GLY A 51 -7.52 11.80 -30.99
CA GLY A 51 -6.30 11.70 -30.18
C GLY A 51 -6.52 11.15 -28.77
N ARG A 52 -7.71 10.63 -28.44
CA ARG A 52 -8.03 9.99 -27.17
C ARG A 52 -8.46 8.54 -27.38
N THR A 53 -7.96 7.66 -26.52
CA THR A 53 -8.43 6.27 -26.48
C THR A 53 -9.80 6.24 -25.82
N ALA A 54 -10.83 5.90 -26.57
CA ALA A 54 -12.21 5.78 -26.10
C ALA A 54 -12.66 4.31 -26.15
N VAL A 55 -13.44 3.89 -25.15
CA VAL A 55 -14.09 2.57 -25.13
C VAL A 55 -15.34 2.60 -26.02
N VAL A 56 -15.55 1.55 -26.82
CA VAL A 56 -16.77 1.41 -27.62
C VAL A 56 -17.91 0.91 -26.72
N PRO A 57 -19.03 1.64 -26.57
CA PRO A 57 -20.15 1.17 -25.76
C PRO A 57 -20.74 -0.12 -26.32
N GLY A 58 -20.99 -1.12 -25.46
CA GLY A 58 -21.59 -2.40 -25.86
C GLY A 58 -20.64 -3.42 -26.51
N SER A 59 -19.35 -3.10 -26.67
CA SER A 59 -18.34 -4.02 -27.25
C SER A 59 -17.72 -5.00 -26.24
N PHE A 60 -18.32 -5.13 -25.05
CA PHE A 60 -17.81 -6.04 -24.04
C PHE A 60 -17.88 -7.48 -24.54
N HIS A 61 -16.75 -8.17 -24.50
CA HIS A 61 -16.68 -9.58 -24.81
C HIS A 61 -15.73 -10.28 -23.83
N TYR A 62 -16.07 -11.53 -23.51
CA TYR A 62 -15.20 -12.38 -22.72
C TYR A 62 -14.06 -12.91 -23.59
N LEU A 63 -12.86 -12.97 -23.03
CA LEU A 63 -11.70 -13.54 -23.69
C LEU A 63 -11.84 -15.07 -23.66
N GLY A 64 -11.85 -15.69 -24.84
CA GLY A 64 -12.10 -17.13 -24.98
C GLY A 64 -10.93 -18.03 -24.58
N ASP A 65 -9.70 -17.49 -24.53
CA ASP A 65 -8.47 -18.28 -24.36
C ASP A 65 -7.54 -17.67 -23.30
N VAL A 66 -8.07 -17.55 -22.08
CA VAL A 66 -7.30 -17.05 -20.93
C VAL A 66 -6.68 -18.25 -20.23
N ALA A 67 -5.36 -18.40 -20.35
CA ALA A 67 -4.63 -19.44 -19.63
C ALA A 67 -4.84 -19.28 -18.12
N ALA A 68 -5.09 -20.41 -17.43
CA ALA A 68 -5.21 -20.41 -15.98
C ALA A 68 -3.89 -19.93 -15.34
N ILE A 69 -4.02 -19.04 -14.35
CA ILE A 69 -2.86 -18.51 -13.63
C ILE A 69 -2.20 -19.64 -12.83
N HIS A 70 -0.88 -19.79 -12.98
CA HIS A 70 -0.15 -20.81 -12.25
C HIS A 70 0.01 -20.39 -10.78
N PRO A 71 -0.04 -21.31 -9.79
CA PRO A 71 0.11 -20.94 -8.37
C PRO A 71 1.40 -20.16 -8.07
N PHE A 72 2.45 -20.39 -8.85
CA PHE A 72 3.72 -19.67 -8.72
C PHE A 72 3.62 -18.19 -9.08
N ASP A 73 2.66 -17.78 -9.90
CA ASP A 73 2.46 -16.38 -10.29
C ASP A 73 2.08 -15.50 -9.10
N VAL A 74 1.50 -16.08 -8.03
CA VAL A 74 1.23 -15.37 -6.77
C VAL A 74 2.53 -14.87 -6.14
N PHE A 75 3.60 -15.68 -6.17
CA PHE A 75 4.91 -15.27 -5.65
C PHE A 75 5.59 -14.27 -6.58
N VAL A 76 5.36 -14.38 -7.90
CA VAL A 76 5.88 -13.42 -8.91
C VAL A 76 5.12 -12.09 -8.88
N ALA A 77 3.88 -12.07 -8.40
CA ALA A 77 3.09 -10.83 -8.26
C ALA A 77 3.74 -9.84 -7.29
N ILE A 78 4.43 -10.33 -6.25
CA ILE A 78 5.13 -9.49 -5.27
C ILE A 78 6.25 -8.66 -5.93
N PRO A 79 7.27 -9.23 -6.60
CA PRO A 79 8.30 -8.45 -7.26
C PRO A 79 7.75 -7.61 -8.42
N LYS A 80 6.73 -8.08 -9.17
CA LYS A 80 6.07 -7.26 -10.20
C LYS A 80 5.41 -6.01 -9.60
N GLY A 81 4.73 -6.15 -8.47
CA GLY A 81 4.17 -5.03 -7.72
C GLY A 81 5.24 -4.06 -7.24
N LEU A 82 6.38 -4.57 -6.78
CA LEU A 82 7.51 -3.75 -6.34
C LEU A 82 8.13 -2.94 -7.51
N ILE A 83 8.22 -3.54 -8.71
CA ILE A 83 8.65 -2.84 -9.93
C ILE A 83 7.66 -1.74 -10.30
N SER A 84 6.35 -2.02 -10.24
CA SER A 84 5.32 -1.01 -10.52
C SER A 84 5.33 0.13 -9.50
N ALA A 85 5.66 -0.15 -8.25
CA ALA A 85 5.81 0.84 -7.18
C ALA A 85 7.21 1.49 -7.13
N SER A 86 8.14 1.10 -8.00
CA SER A 86 9.56 1.46 -7.91
C SER A 86 9.79 2.97 -7.81
N GLN A 87 9.09 3.76 -8.62
CA GLN A 87 9.18 5.23 -8.58
C GLN A 87 8.93 5.78 -7.17
N TYR A 88 7.89 5.29 -6.49
CA TYR A 88 7.56 5.73 -5.12
C TYR A 88 8.60 5.23 -4.12
N LEU A 89 9.06 4.00 -4.26
CA LEU A 89 10.13 3.44 -3.41
C LEU A 89 11.41 4.27 -3.49
N PHE A 90 11.82 4.66 -4.71
CA PHE A 90 12.98 5.53 -4.91
C PHE A 90 12.80 6.91 -4.28
N ILE A 91 11.61 7.52 -4.43
CA ILE A 91 11.31 8.82 -3.80
C ILE A 91 11.44 8.73 -2.28
N VAL A 92 10.81 7.72 -1.65
CA VAL A 92 10.87 7.53 -0.19
C VAL A 92 12.28 7.19 0.28
N PHE A 93 13.02 6.38 -0.48
CA PHE A 93 14.40 6.02 -0.15
C PHE A 93 15.35 7.22 -0.20
N ILE A 94 15.30 8.02 -1.27
CA ILE A 94 16.09 9.24 -1.40
C ILE A 94 15.71 10.23 -0.30
N ALA A 95 14.42 10.44 -0.04
CA ALA A 95 13.95 11.31 1.03
C ALA A 95 14.52 10.86 2.39
N GLY A 96 14.37 9.57 2.73
CA GLY A 96 14.92 8.99 3.95
C GLY A 96 16.44 9.17 4.07
N GLY A 97 17.19 8.94 2.98
CA GLY A 97 18.63 9.13 2.95
C GLY A 97 19.05 10.59 3.16
N LEU A 98 18.37 11.53 2.50
CA LEU A 98 18.61 12.97 2.66
C LEU A 98 18.28 13.41 4.10
N PHE A 99 17.14 13.01 4.64
CA PHE A 99 16.77 13.30 6.03
C PHE A 99 17.78 12.72 7.03
N HIS A 100 18.31 11.52 6.77
CA HIS A 100 19.34 10.92 7.61
C HIS A 100 20.64 11.74 7.59
N ILE A 101 21.08 12.20 6.41
CA ILE A 101 22.28 13.05 6.28
C ILE A 101 22.07 14.41 6.97
N LEU A 102 20.90 15.02 6.80
CA LEU A 102 20.56 16.30 7.44
C LEU A 102 20.56 16.20 8.98
N GLN A 103 20.03 15.10 9.53
CA GLN A 103 20.07 14.83 10.96
C GLN A 103 21.49 14.54 11.45
N LYS A 104 22.24 13.68 10.75
CA LYS A 104 23.61 13.32 11.14
C LYS A 104 24.57 14.51 11.10
N SER A 105 24.36 15.46 10.19
CA SER A 105 25.16 16.69 10.09
C SER A 105 24.74 17.78 11.08
N GLY A 106 23.64 17.61 11.83
CA GLY A 106 23.10 18.64 12.71
C GLY A 106 22.50 19.84 11.95
N ALA A 107 22.38 19.75 10.63
CA ALA A 107 21.89 20.82 9.79
C ALA A 107 20.41 21.10 10.05
N LEU A 108 19.63 20.05 10.33
CA LEU A 108 18.20 20.17 10.62
C LEU A 108 17.97 20.92 11.95
N GLU A 109 18.68 20.52 12.99
CA GLU A 109 18.62 21.13 14.33
C GLU A 109 19.07 22.59 14.30
N ASN A 110 20.16 22.89 13.58
CA ASN A 110 20.63 24.27 13.38
C ASN A 110 19.65 25.11 12.57
N ALA A 111 19.04 24.56 11.52
CA ALA A 111 18.04 25.27 10.72
C ALA A 111 16.81 25.64 11.56
N ILE A 112 16.30 24.69 12.37
CA ILE A 112 15.19 24.95 13.30
C ILE A 112 15.61 26.00 14.34
N GLY A 113 16.79 25.87 14.95
CA GLY A 113 17.28 26.82 15.94
C GLY A 113 17.45 28.24 15.39
N VAL A 114 17.93 28.39 14.16
CA VAL A 114 18.00 29.70 13.47
C VAL A 114 16.60 30.23 13.14
N ALA A 115 15.69 29.38 12.66
CA ALA A 115 14.32 29.78 12.35
C ALA A 115 13.59 30.28 13.61
N VAL A 116 13.70 29.56 14.74
CA VAL A 116 13.12 29.97 16.03
C VAL A 116 13.72 31.30 16.51
N ARG A 117 15.06 31.46 16.49
CA ARG A 117 15.70 32.74 16.86
C ARG A 117 15.26 33.92 15.99
N ARG A 118 14.88 33.66 14.73
CA ARG A 118 14.47 34.70 13.78
C ARG A 118 12.98 35.03 13.86
N VAL A 119 12.14 34.06 14.24
CA VAL A 119 10.67 34.21 14.33
C VAL A 119 10.22 34.59 15.75
N GLY A 120 10.82 34.01 16.79
CA GLY A 120 10.58 34.37 18.20
C GLY A 120 11.67 35.34 18.66
N TRP A 121 11.44 36.64 18.52
CA TRP A 121 10.71 37.49 19.47
C TRP A 121 11.48 37.73 20.76
N ARG A 122 11.87 39.01 20.88
CA ARG A 122 12.20 39.70 22.11
C ARG A 122 11.01 39.59 23.07
N ASP A 123 10.98 38.57 23.91
CA ASP A 123 10.42 38.74 25.24
C ASP A 123 11.57 39.36 26.06
N ALA A 124 11.70 40.68 26.13
CA ALA A 124 10.94 41.54 27.04
C ALA A 124 11.02 41.06 28.50
N THR A 125 12.23 40.87 29.01
CA THR A 125 12.74 41.39 30.31
C THR A 125 14.18 40.93 30.52
#